data_AF-A0A4U9DG31-F1
#
_entry.id   AF-A0A4U9DG31-F1
#
_cell.length_a   1.000
_cell.length_b   1.000
_cell.length_c   1.000
_cell.angle_alpha   90.00
_cell.angle_beta   90.00
_cell.angle_gamma   90.00
#
_symmetry.space_group_name_H-M   'P 1'
#
loop_
_entity.id
_entity.type
_entity.pdbx_description
1 polymer ?
#
loop_
_entity_poly.entity_id
_entity_poly.type
_entity_poly.pdbx_seq_one_letter_code
_entity_poly.pdbx_strand_id
1 'polypeptide(L)'
;MAPLYFAFRIMVACGILMLGIIAASFWTVIRNQVGEKKWLLRIALYAIPLPWIAIESGWFVAEYGRQPWAIGEVLPTAVANSSLTAADLIFSMLLICGLYTLFLWRSCT
;
A
#
# COMPACT_ATOMS: atom_id res chain seq x y z
N MET A 1 -17.18 0.82 -8.92
CA MET A 1 -17.54 -0.18 -7.89
C MET A 1 -16.57 -1.37 -7.85
N ALA A 2 -16.28 -2.02 -8.99
CA ALA A 2 -15.36 -3.17 -9.03
C ALA A 2 -13.97 -2.96 -8.40
N PRO A 3 -13.21 -1.88 -8.70
CA PRO A 3 -11.83 -1.75 -8.19
C PRO A 3 -11.76 -1.63 -6.66
N LEU A 4 -12.74 -0.96 -6.03
CA LEU A 4 -12.78 -0.76 -4.58
C LEU A 4 -13.07 -2.08 -3.85
N TYR A 5 -13.94 -2.91 -4.41
CA TYR A 5 -14.21 -4.26 -3.91
C TYR A 5 -12.96 -5.16 -3.93
N PHE A 6 -12.20 -5.15 -5.03
CA PHE A 6 -10.98 -5.94 -5.14
C PHE A 6 -9.87 -5.42 -4.21
N ALA A 7 -9.67 -4.10 -4.14
CA ALA A 7 -8.67 -3.50 -3.26
C ALA A 7 -8.93 -3.83 -1.78
N PHE A 8 -10.20 -3.78 -1.34
CA PHE A 8 -10.58 -4.17 0.02
C PHE A 8 -10.24 -5.63 0.33
N ARG A 9 -10.49 -6.55 -0.61
CA ARG A 9 -10.18 -7.98 -0.42
C ARG A 9 -8.68 -8.23 -0.34
N ILE A 10 -7.89 -7.54 -1.15
CA ILE A 10 -6.42 -7.64 -1.12
C ILE A 10 -5.92 -7.16 0.25
N MET A 11 -6.40 -6.01 0.73
CA MET A 11 -6.05 -5.46 2.04
C MET A 11 -6.34 -6.47 3.17
N VAL A 12 -7.55 -7.02 3.21
CA VAL A 12 -7.97 -7.97 4.24
C VAL A 12 -7.19 -9.29 4.14
N ALA A 13 -6.97 -9.81 2.93
CA ALA A 13 -6.19 -11.03 2.71
C ALA A 13 -4.74 -10.86 3.21
N CYS A 14 -4.08 -9.75 2.87
CA CYS A 14 -2.75 -9.44 3.34
C CYS A 14 -2.71 -9.29 4.88
N GLY A 15 -3.71 -8.63 5.47
CA GLY A 15 -3.81 -8.49 6.93
C GLY A 15 -3.93 -9.82 7.66
N ILE A 16 -4.81 -10.71 7.20
CA ILE A 16 -5.00 -12.04 7.79
C ILE A 16 -3.74 -12.90 7.64
N LEU A 17 -3.10 -12.86 6.46
CA LEU A 17 -1.85 -13.59 6.22
C LEU A 17 -0.73 -13.12 7.16
N MET A 18 -0.54 -11.81 7.30
CA MET A 18 0.45 -11.25 8.21
C MET A 18 0.17 -11.62 9.67
N LEU A 19 -1.09 -11.53 10.10
CA LEU A 19 -1.49 -11.92 11.46
C LEU A 19 -1.18 -13.40 11.72
N GLY A 20 -1.46 -14.29 10.76
CA GLY A 20 -1.12 -15.70 10.85
C GLY A 20 0.39 -15.94 10.98
N ILE A 21 1.21 -15.22 10.22
CA ILE A 21 2.67 -15.32 10.27
C ILE A 21 3.22 -14.83 11.60
N ILE A 22 2.73 -13.69 12.10
CA ILE A 22 3.12 -13.13 13.39
C ILE A 22 2.71 -14.06 14.53
N ALA A 23 1.47 -14.57 14.52
CA ALA A 23 0.98 -15.50 15.53
C ALA A 23 1.80 -16.81 15.56
N ALA A 24 2.12 -17.37 14.38
CA ALA A 24 2.95 -18.58 14.28
C ALA A 24 4.39 -18.33 14.73
N SER A 25 4.94 -17.15 14.42
CA SER A 25 6.27 -16.73 14.87
C SER A 25 6.29 -16.56 16.39
N PHE A 26 5.29 -15.89 16.95
CA PHE A 26 5.14 -15.68 18.40
C PHE A 26 4.98 -17.00 19.16
N TRP A 27 4.20 -17.95 18.63
CA TRP A 27 4.07 -19.29 19.21
C TRP A 27 5.40 -20.04 19.27
N THR A 28 6.22 -19.90 18.23
CA THR A 28 7.55 -20.52 18.15
C THR A 28 8.50 -19.90 19.17
N VAL A 29 8.38 -18.59 19.43
CA VAL A 29 9.11 -17.88 20.48
C VAL A 29 8.71 -18.39 21.87
N ILE A 30 7.41 -18.52 22.17
CA ILE A 30 6.94 -19.05 23.47
C ILE A 30 7.46 -20.47 23.74
N ARG A 31 7.59 -21.29 22.69
CA ARG A 31 8.12 -22.65 22.80
C ARG A 31 9.64 -22.73 22.82
N ASN A 32 10.35 -21.60 22.79
CA ASN A 32 11.82 -21.51 22.67
C ASN A 32 12.40 -22.29 21.47
N GLN A 33 11.61 -22.55 20.43
CA GLN A 33 12.03 -23.28 19.21
C GLN A 33 12.40 -22.31 18.08
N VAL A 34 13.00 -21.17 18.44
CA VAL A 34 13.31 -20.09 17.50
C VAL A 34 14.34 -20.58 16.49
N GLY A 35 13.98 -20.59 15.21
CA GLY A 35 14.88 -20.96 14.12
C GLY A 35 14.89 -22.44 13.72
N GLU A 36 14.20 -23.33 14.44
CA GLU A 36 14.10 -24.75 14.06
C GLU A 36 13.28 -24.95 12.77
N LYS A 37 12.21 -24.16 12.60
CA LYS A 37 11.28 -24.27 11.48
C LYS A 37 11.71 -23.39 10.31
N LYS A 38 12.60 -23.90 9.45
CA LYS A 38 13.10 -23.21 8.24
C LYS A 38 11.99 -22.73 7.28
N TRP A 39 10.84 -23.42 7.22
CA TRP A 39 9.71 -22.99 6.39
C TRP A 39 9.05 -21.70 6.91
N LEU A 40 8.95 -21.52 8.22
CA LEU A 40 8.39 -20.32 8.84
C LEU A 40 9.30 -19.10 8.62
N LEU A 41 10.62 -19.30 8.71
CA LEU A 41 11.59 -18.25 8.37
C LEU A 41 11.52 -17.84 6.90
N ARG A 42 11.36 -18.80 5.98
CA ARG A 42 11.19 -18.51 4.54
C ARG A 42 9.92 -17.70 4.28
N ILE A 43 8.81 -18.06 4.92
CA ILE A 43 7.56 -17.31 4.79
C ILE A 43 7.69 -15.90 5.34
N ALA A 44 8.31 -15.74 6.52
CA ALA A 44 8.55 -14.42 7.09
C ALA A 44 9.41 -13.53 6.16
N LEU A 45 10.40 -14.12 5.48
CA LEU A 45 11.22 -13.41 4.49
C LEU A 45 10.39 -12.99 3.26
N TYR A 46 9.57 -13.88 2.72
CA TYR A 46 8.68 -13.52 1.60
C TYR A 46 7.51 -12.60 2.01
N ALA A 47 7.27 -12.44 3.31
CA ALA A 47 6.23 -11.56 3.82
C ALA A 47 6.65 -10.10 3.96
N ILE A 48 7.93 -9.77 3.79
CA ILE A 48 8.42 -8.39 3.83
C ILE A 48 7.65 -7.41 2.92
N PRO A 49 7.28 -7.75 1.66
CA PRO A 49 6.50 -6.84 0.80
C PRO A 49 5.00 -6.81 1.12
N LEU A 50 4.45 -7.76 1.88
CA LEU A 50 3.01 -7.81 2.17
C LEU A 50 2.47 -6.56 2.88
N PRO A 51 3.15 -6.01 3.92
CA PRO A 51 2.73 -4.78 4.58
C PRO A 51 2.56 -3.61 3.61
N TRP A 52 3.49 -3.44 2.65
CA TRP A 52 3.40 -2.35 1.68
C TRP A 52 2.16 -2.48 0.79
N ILE A 53 1.89 -3.66 0.25
CA ILE A 53 0.70 -3.91 -0.56
C ILE A 53 -0.59 -3.64 0.25
N ALA A 54 -0.62 -4.07 1.51
CA ALA A 54 -1.75 -3.84 2.39
C ALA A 54 -2.00 -2.34 2.64
N ILE A 55 -0.94 -1.57 2.90
CA ILE A 55 -1.05 -0.12 3.16
C ILE A 55 -1.50 0.63 1.91
N GLU A 56 -0.90 0.37 0.75
CA GLU A 56 -1.27 1.02 -0.52
C GLU A 56 -2.72 0.72 -0.91
N SER A 57 -3.15 -0.54 -0.76
CA SER A 57 -4.54 -0.93 -1.02
C SER A 57 -5.52 -0.30 -0.02
N GLY A 58 -5.14 -0.14 1.24
CA GLY A 58 -5.95 0.52 2.26
C GLY A 58 -6.16 2.01 1.97
N TRP A 59 -5.09 2.73 1.61
CA TRP A 59 -5.18 4.11 1.15
C TRP A 59 -6.02 4.23 -0.12
N PHE A 60 -5.85 3.31 -1.07
CA PHE A 60 -6.69 3.32 -2.27
C PHE A 60 -8.18 3.17 -1.94
N VAL A 61 -8.55 2.28 -1.01
CA VAL A 61 -9.95 2.09 -0.58
C VAL A 61 -10.51 3.34 0.10
N ALA A 62 -9.73 4.00 0.96
CA ALA A 62 -10.18 5.19 1.69
C ALA A 62 -10.30 6.42 0.78
N GLU A 63 -9.33 6.64 -0.12
CA GLU A 63 -9.26 7.85 -0.96
C GLU A 63 -10.20 7.73 -2.15
N TYR A 64 -10.21 6.57 -2.80
CA TYR A 64 -11.10 6.32 -3.92
C TYR A 64 -12.55 6.16 -3.45
N GLY A 65 -12.77 5.67 -2.22
CA GLY A 65 -14.10 5.59 -1.62
C GLY A 65 -14.72 6.95 -1.29
N ARG A 66 -13.89 8.00 -1.14
CA ARG A 66 -14.34 9.37 -0.89
C ARG A 66 -14.78 10.10 -2.17
N GLN A 67 -14.40 9.61 -3.36
CA GLN A 67 -14.89 10.15 -4.63
C GLN A 67 -16.43 10.01 -4.71
N PRO A 68 -17.19 11.06 -5.11
CA PRO A 68 -16.79 12.25 -5.87
C PRO A 68 -16.44 13.49 -5.02
N TRP A 69 -16.27 13.35 -3.72
CA TRP A 69 -16.07 14.46 -2.80
C TRP A 69 -14.60 14.68 -2.44
N ALA A 70 -14.12 15.91 -2.57
CA ALA A 70 -12.82 16.31 -2.03
C ALA A 70 -12.94 16.50 -0.51
N ILE A 71 -13.98 17.22 -0.09
CA ILE A 71 -14.44 17.38 1.29
C ILE A 71 -15.85 16.82 1.33
N GLY A 72 -16.08 15.82 2.19
CA GLY A 72 -17.35 15.08 2.24
C GLY A 72 -18.56 16.02 2.28
N GLU A 73 -19.47 15.83 1.33
CA GLU A 73 -20.75 16.58 1.19
C GLU A 73 -20.63 18.12 1.02
N VAL A 74 -19.42 18.68 0.95
CA VAL A 74 -19.20 20.14 0.87
C VAL A 74 -18.58 20.54 -0.46
N LEU A 75 -17.51 19.86 -0.90
CA LEU A 75 -16.77 20.25 -2.09
C LEU A 75 -16.53 19.05 -3.01
N PRO A 76 -17.10 19.02 -4.22
CA PRO A 76 -16.83 17.97 -5.20
C PRO A 76 -15.40 18.08 -5.76
N THR A 77 -14.80 16.94 -6.09
CA THR A 77 -13.41 16.90 -6.61
C THR A 77 -13.24 17.63 -7.93
N ALA A 78 -14.28 17.67 -8.78
CA ALA A 78 -14.26 18.32 -10.08
C ALA A 78 -14.21 19.86 -10.05
N VAL A 79 -14.47 20.49 -8.89
CA VAL A 79 -14.39 21.95 -8.72
C VAL A 79 -13.23 22.37 -7.82
N ALA A 80 -12.56 21.40 -7.18
CA ALA A 80 -11.47 21.64 -6.25
C ALA A 80 -10.09 21.80 -6.93
N ASN A 81 -10.04 21.67 -8.27
CA ASN A 81 -8.80 21.73 -9.04
C ASN A 81 -8.47 23.16 -9.50
N SER A 82 -7.17 23.46 -9.58
CA SER A 82 -6.67 24.72 -10.13
C SER A 82 -6.81 24.74 -11.66
N SER A 83 -7.08 25.92 -12.23
CA SER A 83 -7.18 26.13 -13.69
C SER A 83 -5.79 26.24 -14.34
N LEU A 84 -5.18 25.09 -14.66
CA LEU A 84 -3.89 25.00 -15.35
C LEU A 84 -4.01 24.33 -16.71
N THR A 85 -3.05 24.61 -17.58
CA THR A 85 -2.88 23.94 -18.87
C THR A 85 -2.42 22.49 -18.67
N ALA A 86 -2.90 21.57 -19.52
CA ALA A 86 -2.49 20.16 -19.45
C ALA A 86 -0.97 19.96 -19.61
N ALA A 87 -0.30 20.84 -20.37
CA ALA A 87 1.15 20.80 -20.56
C ALA A 87 1.93 21.01 -19.26
N ASP A 88 1.52 21.97 -18.43
CA ASP A 88 2.18 22.27 -17.14
C ASP A 88 2.00 21.12 -16.14
N LEU A 89 0.83 20.48 -16.16
CA LEU A 89 0.53 19.31 -15.34
C LEU A 89 1.41 18.11 -15.73
N ILE A 90 1.51 17.80 -17.02
CA ILE A 90 2.32 16.67 -17.49
C ILE A 90 3.80 16.93 -17.22
N PHE A 91 4.30 18.14 -17.45
CA PHE A 91 5.69 18.50 -17.18
C PHE A 91 6.05 18.31 -15.70
N SER A 92 5.23 18.85 -14.80
CA SER A 92 5.45 18.72 -13.36
C SER A 92 5.33 17.26 -12.87
N MET A 93 4.36 16.50 -13.38
CA MET A 93 4.18 15.08 -13.02
C MET A 93 5.38 14.24 -13.47
N LEU A 94 5.85 14.40 -14.71
CA LEU A 94 7.02 13.67 -15.21
C LEU A 94 8.29 14.03 -14.43
N LEU A 95 8.48 15.30 -14.10
CA LEU A 95 9.61 15.76 -13.29
C LEU A 95 9.61 15.08 -11.92
N ILE A 96 8.48 15.11 -11.20
CA ILE A 96 8.36 14.55 -9.86
C ILE A 96 8.50 13.02 -9.89
N CYS A 97 7.82 12.34 -10.81
CA CYS A 97 7.95 10.88 -10.98
C CYS A 97 9.37 10.46 -11.33
N GLY A 98 10.05 11.21 -12.20
CA GLY A 98 11.44 10.96 -12.57
C GLY A 98 12.39 11.10 -11.39
N LEU A 99 12.24 12.16 -10.60
CA LEU A 99 13.04 12.38 -9.38
C LEU A 99 12.80 11.28 -8.33
N TYR A 100 11.55 10.89 -8.09
CA TYR A 100 11.22 9.82 -7.15
C TYR A 100 11.80 8.47 -7.58
N THR A 101 11.76 8.17 -8.88
CA THR A 101 12.34 6.93 -9.43
C THR A 101 13.86 6.93 -9.24
N LEU A 102 14.53 8.06 -9.50
CA LEU A 102 15.98 8.21 -9.32
C LEU A 102 16.39 8.03 -7.85
N PHE A 103 15.66 8.64 -6.92
CA PHE A 103 15.94 8.52 -5.49
C PHE A 103 15.74 7.11 -4.98
N LEU A 104 14.66 6.44 -5.39
CA LEU A 104 14.40 5.05 -5.00
C LEU A 104 15.47 4.10 -5.54
N TRP A 105 15.92 4.30 -6.78
CA TRP A 105 17.00 3.51 -7.38
C TRP A 105 18.31 3.65 -6.61
N ARG A 106 18.66 4.89 -6.22
CA ARG A 106 19.90 5.17 -5.48
C ARG A 106 19.89 4.66 -4.04
N SER A 107 18.74 4.55 -3.39
CA SER A 107 18.64 3.94 -2.06
C SER A 107 18.80 2.42 -2.05
N CYS A 108 18.72 1.76 -3.22
CA CYS A 108 18.83 0.31 -3.35
C CYS A 108 20.24 -0.17 -3.78
N THR A 109 21.16 0.76 -4.09
CA THR A 109 22.57 0.48 -4.46
C THR A 109 23.50 0.80 -3.30
#